data_AF-A0A428MSX4-F1
#
_entry.id   AF-A0A428MSX4-F1
#
_cell.length_a   1.000
_cell.length_b   1.000
_cell.length_c   1.000
_cell.angle_alpha   90.00
_cell.angle_beta   90.00
_cell.angle_gamma   90.00
#
_symmetry.space_group_name_H-M   'P 1'
#
loop_
_entity.id
_entity.type
_entity.pdbx_description
1 polymer ?
#
loop_
_entity_poly.entity_id
_entity_poly.type
_entity_poly.pdbx_seq_one_letter_code
_entity_poly.pdbx_strand_id
1 'polypeptide(L)' 'MRNMRYSFEKVNGEQRWQVRLNGEYVMHTDVKDSAVIDGILREKGYDSREEYFRECVERNMAVLNGGGD' A
#
# COMPACT_ATOMS: atom_id res chain seq x y z
N MET A 1 -11.00 7.89 13.51
CA MET A 1 -9.68 7.65 12.92
C MET A 1 -9.65 6.18 12.50
N ARG A 2 -9.56 5.88 11.19
CA ARG A 2 -9.40 4.49 10.75
C ARG A 2 -8.00 4.06 11.16
N ASN A 3 -7.87 3.06 12.02
CA ASN A 3 -6.56 2.60 12.46
C ASN A 3 -5.89 1.87 11.28
N MET A 4 -4.97 2.54 10.61
CA MET A 4 -4.32 2.02 9.41
C MET A 4 -3.25 1.01 9.76
N ARG A 5 -3.46 -0.24 9.35
CA ARG A 5 -2.58 -1.34 9.71
C ARG A 5 -1.89 -1.90 8.48
N TYR A 6 -0.56 -1.99 8.58
CA TYR A 6 0.23 -2.77 7.65
C TYR A 6 0.10 -4.26 7.96
N SER A 7 0.00 -5.03 6.88
CA SER A 7 0.10 -6.49 6.89
C SER A 7 1.22 -6.88 5.93
N PHE A 8 2.05 -7.82 6.36
CA PHE A 8 3.16 -8.34 5.56
C PHE A 8 2.87 -9.79 5.24
N GLU A 9 2.50 -10.06 4.00
CA GLU A 9 2.22 -11.41 3.52
C GLU A 9 3.44 -11.98 2.81
N LYS A 10 3.76 -13.24 3.10
CA LYS A 10 4.85 -13.91 2.39
C LYS A 10 4.36 -14.27 1.00
N VAL A 11 5.04 -13.80 -0.03
CA VAL A 11 4.77 -14.24 -1.40
C VAL A 11 5.49 -15.56 -1.62
N ASN A 12 4.74 -16.60 -2.00
CA ASN A 12 5.30 -17.95 -2.10
C ASN A 12 6.26 -18.02 -3.29
N GLY A 13 7.51 -18.43 -3.05
CA GLY A 13 8.57 -18.45 -4.06
C GLY A 13 9.39 -17.15 -4.19
N GLU A 14 9.05 -16.09 -3.46
CA GLU A 14 9.85 -14.87 -3.38
C GLU A 14 10.51 -14.69 -2.00
N GLN A 15 11.68 -14.04 -2.00
CA GLN A 15 12.35 -13.62 -0.77
C GLN A 15 11.75 -12.33 -0.19
N ARG A 16 10.75 -11.75 -0.86
CA ARG A 16 10.12 -10.48 -0.52
C ARG A 16 8.76 -10.70 0.14
N TRP A 17 8.36 -9.70 0.91
CA TRP A 17 7.08 -9.58 1.58
C TRP A 17 6.19 -8.63 0.79
N GLN A 18 4.95 -9.05 0.58
CA GLN A 18 3.91 -8.19 0.06
C GLN A 18 3.34 -7.35 1.20
N VAL A 19 3.50 -6.03 1.08
CA VAL A 19 2.96 -5.06 2.02
C VAL A 19 1.56 -4.70 1.59
N ARG A 20 0.62 -4.84 2.53
CA ARG A 20 -0.75 -4.37 2.39
C ARG A 20 -1.09 -3.36 3.45
N LEU A 21 -1.84 -2.32 3.08
CA LEU A 21 -2.38 -1.33 4.00
C LEU A 21 -3.90 -1.52 4.05
N ASN A 22 -4.42 -1.94 5.20
CA ASN A 22 -5.84 -2.30 5.36
C ASN A 22 -6.36 -3.31 4.31
N GLY A 23 -5.50 -4.22 3.83
CA GLY A 23 -5.85 -5.24 2.84
C GLY A 23 -5.54 -4.87 1.39
N GLU A 24 -5.32 -3.59 1.08
CA GLU A 24 -4.93 -3.14 -0.25
C GLU A 24 -3.43 -3.27 -0.47
N TYR A 25 -3.03 -3.75 -1.65
CA TYR A 25 -1.62 -3.86 -2.02
C TYR A 25 -0.95 -2.49 -2.08
N VAL A 26 0.25 -2.40 -1.49
CA VAL A 26 1.08 -1.18 -1.49
C VAL A 26 2.34 -1.41 -2.31
N MET A 27 3.16 -2.38 -1.90
CA MET A 27 4.48 -2.64 -2.50
C MET A 27 5.03 -4.00 -2.04
N HIS A 28 6.16 -4.40 -2.61
CA HIS A 28 7.00 -5.47 -2.09
C HIS A 28 8.21 -4.90 -1.33
N THR A 29 8.62 -5.59 -0.28
CA THR A 29 9.78 -5.21 0.54
C THR A 29 10.52 -6.45 1.03
N ASP A 30 11.84 -6.39 1.20
CA ASP A 30 12.61 -7.43 1.87
C ASP A 30 12.52 -7.33 3.41
N VAL A 31 12.09 -6.20 3.96
CA VAL A 31 12.01 -5.95 5.40
C VAL A 31 10.57 -5.86 5.93
N LYS A 32 10.29 -6.50 7.06
CA LYS A 32 8.98 -6.38 7.76
C LYS A 32 8.95 -5.20 8.73
N ASP A 33 9.22 -4.00 8.23
CA ASP A 33 9.31 -2.82 9.06
C ASP A 33 8.40 -1.71 8.55
N SER A 34 7.42 -1.31 9.36
CA SER A 34 6.47 -0.27 8.96
C SER A 34 7.12 1.11 8.83
N ALA A 35 8.16 1.41 9.62
CA ALA A 35 8.82 2.70 9.57
C ALA A 35 9.58 2.88 8.25
N VAL A 36 10.13 1.79 7.69
CA VAL A 36 10.71 1.80 6.35
C VAL A 36 9.65 2.11 5.30
N ILE A 37 8.46 1.50 5.40
CA ILE A 37 7.35 1.78 4.47
C ILE A 37 6.89 3.24 4.59
N ASP A 38 6.75 3.77 5.80
CA ASP A 38 6.43 5.19 6.01
C ASP A 38 7.49 6.12 5.40
N GLY A 39 8.78 5.77 5.52
CA GLY A 39 9.87 6.49 4.87
C GLY A 39 9.71 6.54 3.35
N ILE A 40 9.45 5.38 2.73
CA ILE A 40 9.22 5.29 1.28
C ILE A 40 7.99 6.09 0.84
N LEU A 41 6.91 6.06 1.62
CA LEU A 41 5.73 6.87 1.34
C LEU A 41 6.05 8.36 1.40
N ARG A 42 6.82 8.80 2.40
CA ARG A 42 7.25 10.19 2.53
C ARG A 42 8.18 10.63 1.41
N GLU A 43 9.10 9.77 0.97
CA GLU A 43 9.95 10.03 -0.21
C GLU A 43 9.14 10.18 -1.50
N LYS A 44 7.99 9.53 -1.58
CA LYS A 44 7.03 9.68 -2.69
C LYS A 44 6.13 10.91 -2.56
N GLY A 45 6.28 11.68 -1.49
CA GLY A 45 5.50 12.89 -1.23
C GLY A 45 4.20 12.67 -0.47
N TYR A 46 3.99 11.50 0.13
CA TYR A 46 2.81 11.24 0.97
C TYR A 46 3.09 11.66 2.41
N ASP A 47 2.24 12.53 2.96
CA ASP A 47 2.38 13.01 4.35
C ASP A 47 1.84 11.98 5.36
N SER A 48 0.97 11.07 4.92
CA SER A 48 0.38 10.05 5.78
C SER A 48 -0.04 8.81 5.00
N ARG A 49 -0.09 7.68 5.72
CA ARG A 49 -0.65 6.42 5.21
C ARG A 49 -2.07 6.61 4.68
N GLU A 50 -2.86 7.47 5.33
CA GLU A 50 -4.27 7.76 4.98
C GLU A 50 -4.39 8.39 3.61
N GLU A 51 -3.48 9.29 3.28
CA GLU A 51 -3.41 9.95 1.98
C GLU A 51 -3.07 8.94 0.88
N TYR A 52 -2.00 8.15 1.09
CA TYR A 52 -1.63 7.10 0.14
C TYR A 52 -2.75 6.10 -0.10
N PHE A 53 -3.40 5.60 0.96
CA PHE A 53 -4.49 4.64 0.83
C PHE A 53 -5.70 5.24 0.12
N ARG A 54 -6.03 6.51 0.40
CA ARG A 54 -7.10 7.20 -0.29
C ARG A 54 -6.80 7.26 -1.78
N GLU A 55 -5.62 7.72 -2.15
CA GLU A 55 -5.18 7.76 -3.56
C GLU A 55 -5.19 6.38 -4.22
N CYS A 56 -4.71 5.35 -3.52
CA CYS A 56 -4.64 3.99 -4.05
C CYS A 56 -6.04 3.40 -4.27
N VAL A 57 -6.96 3.60 -3.31
CA VAL A 57 -8.36 3.17 -3.42
C VAL A 57 -9.10 3.97 -4.50
N GLU A 58 -8.90 5.29 -4.55
CA GLU A 58 -9.53 6.16 -5.56
C GLU A 58 -9.06 5.80 -6.98
N ARG A 59 -7.76 5.55 -7.18
CA ARG A 59 -7.23 5.07 -8.47
C ARG A 59 -7.76 3.69 -8.83
N ASN A 60 -7.80 2.76 -7.87
CA ASN A 60 -8.29 1.40 -8.13
C ASN A 60 -9.80 1.42 -8.46
N MET A 61 -10.56 2.30 -7.80
CA MET A 61 -11.99 2.53 -8.09
C MET A 61 -12.20 3.20 -9.45
N ALA A 62 -11.31 4.11 -9.87
CA ALA A 62 -11.36 4.72 -11.20
C ALA A 62 -11.08 3.69 -12.31
N VAL A 63 -10.18 2.72 -12.10
CA VAL A 63 -9.97 1.60 -13.04
C VAL A 63 -11.21 0.70 -13.12
N LEU A 64 -11.86 0.43 -12.00
CA LEU A 64 -13.06 -0.42 -11.95
C LEU A 64 -14.33 0.27 -12.51
N ASN A 65 -14.40 1.60 -12.47
CA ASN A 65 -15.54 2.37 -13.02
C ASN A 65 -15.26 2.99 -14.40
N GLY A 66 -14.02 2.91 -14.89
CA GLY A 66 -13.56 3.53 -16.15
C GLY A 66 -13.38 2.56 -17.32
N GLY A 67 -13.83 1.30 -17.20
CA GLY A 67 -13.88 0.32 -18.29
C GLY A 67 -15.16 0.39 -19.11
N GLY A 68 -15.64 1.60 -19.41
CA GLY A 68 -16.82 1.84 -20.23
C GLY A 68 -16.52 2.93 -21.25
N ASP A 69 -15.74 2.57 -22.27
CA ASP A 69 -15.78 3.20 -23.60
C ASP A 69 -16.25 2.13 -24.59
#